data_AF-A0A812QB59-F1
#
_entry.id   AF-A0A812QB59-F1
#
_cell.length_a   1.000
_cell.length_b   1.000
_cell.length_c   1.000
_cell.angle_alpha   90.00
_cell.angle_beta   90.00
_cell.angle_gamma   90.00
#
_symmetry.space_group_name_H-M   'P 1'
#
loop_
_entity.id
_entity.type
_entity.pdbx_description
1 polymer ?
#
loop_
_entity_poly.entity_id
_entity_poly.type
_entity_poly.pdbx_seq_one_letter_code
_entity_poly.pdbx_strand_id
1 'polypeptide(L)'
;MMVAKWRRFNQGRNSEAAPDAQEILAGLLLAQAMSHGQGRSHRLRKPIVGLLWRHERLRGNLPSVCRGGSVGMGMDTSSSDHDIFLRFKDGEKDMVQILYEVVLDLQKQNATHARLKRAKIVRKDFAVEIQNYYRFRDFDLVPYTVKPGPTGLEDCQWDEGRNVWQRILHSDLTPKLQELSEKHPDGFSMTRLLKIYNESLPRLRKSGEKKKPPLISLHIPLMVLGALDQRKLDSCKDPQGYFLESLKHIRHNWARAEVCKRLELKPICNA
;
A
#
# COMPACT_ATOMS: atom_id res chain seq x y z
N MET A 1 29.99 -6.28 9.04
CA MET A 1 31.27 -5.57 8.79
C MET A 1 31.09 -4.21 8.10
N MET A 2 30.28 -4.08 7.04
CA MET A 2 30.02 -2.78 6.35
C MET A 2 29.36 -1.70 7.23
N VAL A 3 28.40 -2.06 8.08
CA VAL A 3 27.68 -1.11 8.97
C VAL A 3 28.63 -0.38 9.94
N ALA A 4 29.62 -1.09 10.48
CA ALA A 4 30.63 -0.51 11.35
C ALA A 4 31.60 0.41 10.58
N LYS A 5 31.91 0.09 9.31
CA LYS A 5 32.71 0.95 8.44
C LYS A 5 31.98 2.24 8.04
N TRP A 6 30.70 2.18 7.70
CA TRP A 6 29.93 3.38 7.33
C TRP A 6 29.63 4.30 8.53
N ARG A 7 29.31 3.75 9.71
CA ARG A 7 29.19 4.56 10.94
C ARG A 7 30.49 5.28 11.29
N ARG A 8 31.65 4.63 11.08
CA ARG A 8 32.97 5.28 11.22
C ARG A 8 33.23 6.31 10.12
N PHE A 9 32.76 6.07 8.89
CA PHE A 9 32.89 7.01 7.77
C PHE A 9 32.07 8.29 7.98
N ASN A 10 30.89 8.19 8.59
CA ASN A 10 30.01 9.33 8.86
C ASN A 10 30.22 10.03 10.21
N GLN A 11 30.97 9.44 11.14
CA GLN A 11 31.31 10.06 12.42
C GLN A 11 32.32 11.22 12.29
N GLY A 12 32.77 11.58 11.08
CA GLY A 12 33.75 12.64 10.85
C GLY A 12 33.42 13.66 9.75
N ARG A 13 32.20 13.68 9.20
CA ARG A 13 31.81 14.66 8.17
C ARG A 13 30.91 15.76 8.75
N ASN A 14 31.38 17.00 8.70
CA ASN A 14 30.54 18.20 8.91
C ASN A 14 29.50 18.28 7.77
N SER A 15 28.23 18.38 8.14
CA SER A 15 27.07 18.15 7.28
C SER A 15 26.64 19.36 6.45
N GLU A 16 27.35 19.65 5.35
CA GLU A 16 26.89 20.66 4.37
C GLU A 16 26.67 20.12 2.95
N ALA A 17 27.18 18.94 2.61
CA ALA A 17 26.93 18.32 1.31
C ALA A 17 25.71 17.37 1.36
N ALA A 18 24.78 17.54 0.41
CA ALA A 18 23.70 16.58 0.18
C ALA A 18 24.32 15.20 -0.18
N PRO A 19 23.81 14.10 0.38
CA PRO A 19 24.34 12.77 0.13
C PRO A 19 24.23 12.43 -1.36
N ASP A 20 25.27 11.81 -1.92
CA ASP A 20 25.24 11.42 -3.32
C ASP A 20 24.29 10.23 -3.55
N ALA A 21 23.98 9.94 -4.83
CA ALA A 21 23.04 8.88 -5.17
C ALA A 21 23.50 7.48 -4.68
N GLN A 22 24.81 7.26 -4.55
CA GLN A 22 25.38 6.01 -4.05
C GLN A 22 25.30 5.93 -2.53
N GLU A 23 25.46 7.05 -1.81
CA GLU A 23 25.30 7.18 -0.37
C GLU A 23 23.83 7.05 0.05
N ILE A 24 22.90 7.61 -0.73
CA ILE A 24 21.46 7.40 -0.56
C ILE A 24 21.11 5.93 -0.81
N LEU A 25 21.58 5.35 -1.91
CA LEU A 25 21.33 3.94 -2.24
C LEU A 25 21.92 3.00 -1.18
N ALA A 26 23.16 3.23 -0.75
CA ALA A 26 23.80 2.45 0.31
C ALA A 26 23.09 2.63 1.65
N GLY A 27 22.72 3.86 2.01
CA GLY A 27 21.95 4.15 3.22
C GLY A 27 20.59 3.46 3.24
N LEU A 28 19.88 3.46 2.11
CA LEU A 28 18.59 2.79 1.96
C LEU A 28 18.73 1.25 1.94
N LEU A 29 19.79 0.70 1.36
CA LEU A 29 20.09 -0.74 1.39
C LEU A 29 20.52 -1.21 2.80
N LEU A 30 21.22 -0.36 3.57
CA LEU A 30 21.73 -0.64 4.91
C LEU A 30 20.70 -0.41 6.03
N ALA A 31 19.80 0.56 5.90
CA ALA A 31 18.85 0.95 6.94
C ALA A 31 17.54 0.17 6.83
N GLN A 32 17.48 -1.03 7.44
CA GLN A 32 16.23 -1.78 7.73
C GLN A 32 15.35 -2.24 6.53
N ALA A 33 15.47 -1.63 5.35
CA ALA A 33 14.55 -1.69 4.21
C ALA A 33 14.36 -3.09 3.62
N MET A 34 15.46 -3.83 3.48
CA MET A 34 15.45 -5.17 2.89
C MET A 34 15.20 -6.26 3.93
N SER A 35 15.50 -5.97 5.21
CA SER A 35 15.62 -7.02 6.19
C SER A 35 14.30 -7.72 6.49
N HIS A 36 13.18 -7.05 6.74
CA HIS A 36 11.94 -7.73 7.14
C HIS A 36 10.69 -6.99 6.60
N GLY A 37 10.12 -7.47 5.49
CA GLY A 37 8.69 -7.27 5.24
C GLY A 37 7.90 -7.93 6.39
N GLN A 38 6.82 -7.32 6.86
CA GLN A 38 6.13 -7.62 8.11
C GLN A 38 5.28 -8.91 8.05
N GLY A 39 5.83 -10.00 7.51
CA GLY A 39 5.25 -11.34 7.52
C GLY A 39 4.85 -11.83 8.93
N ARG A 40 5.39 -11.23 10.00
CA ARG A 40 5.00 -11.48 11.41
C ARG A 40 3.61 -10.95 11.81
N SER A 41 2.93 -10.18 10.96
CA SER A 41 1.66 -9.51 11.28
C SER A 41 0.40 -10.39 11.15
N HIS A 42 0.51 -11.62 10.65
CA HIS A 42 -0.66 -12.50 10.48
C HIS A 42 -1.41 -12.78 11.79
N ARG A 43 -0.72 -12.81 12.93
CA ARG A 43 -1.38 -13.00 14.24
C ARG A 43 -2.15 -11.75 14.69
N LEU A 44 -1.74 -10.55 14.25
CA LEU A 44 -2.31 -9.29 14.72
C LEU A 44 -3.71 -9.03 14.17
N ARG A 45 -4.03 -9.55 12.98
CA ARG A 45 -5.34 -9.39 12.34
C ARG A 45 -6.41 -10.37 12.83
N LYS A 46 -6.02 -11.56 13.32
CA LYS A 46 -6.97 -12.62 13.70
C LYS A 46 -8.01 -12.14 14.72
N PRO A 47 -7.66 -11.36 15.76
CA PRO A 47 -8.64 -10.91 16.74
C PRO A 47 -9.75 -10.03 16.14
N ILE A 48 -9.41 -9.01 15.34
CA ILE A 48 -10.42 -8.12 14.75
C ILE A 48 -11.27 -8.86 13.71
N VAL A 49 -10.66 -9.68 12.86
CA VAL A 49 -11.39 -10.48 11.84
C VAL A 49 -12.35 -11.46 12.51
N GLY A 50 -11.92 -12.12 13.59
CA GLY A 50 -12.79 -13.04 14.34
C GLY A 50 -13.96 -12.36 15.05
N LEU A 51 -13.85 -11.06 15.38
CA LEU A 51 -14.99 -10.27 15.87
C LEU A 51 -15.96 -9.94 14.73
N LEU A 52 -15.43 -9.45 13.60
CA LEU A 52 -16.23 -9.10 12.42
C LEU A 52 -17.05 -10.29 11.91
N TRP A 53 -16.46 -11.47 11.80
CA TRP A 53 -17.17 -12.67 11.34
C TRP A 53 -18.29 -13.17 12.27
N ARG A 54 -18.23 -12.82 13.56
CA ARG A 54 -19.25 -13.23 14.54
C ARG A 54 -20.36 -12.21 14.70
N HIS A 55 -20.14 -10.97 14.25
CA HIS A 55 -21.14 -9.92 14.33
C HIS A 55 -22.35 -10.25 13.45
N GLU A 56 -23.55 -10.12 13.98
CA GLU A 56 -24.80 -10.55 13.33
C GLU A 56 -24.99 -9.96 11.91
N ARG A 57 -24.67 -8.67 11.73
CA ARG A 57 -24.78 -7.98 10.42
C ARG A 57 -23.81 -8.47 9.34
N LEU A 58 -22.69 -9.11 9.74
CA LEU A 58 -21.62 -9.54 8.82
C LEU A 58 -21.48 -11.06 8.73
N ARG A 59 -22.05 -11.80 9.69
CA ARG A 59 -22.00 -13.26 9.74
C ARG A 59 -22.62 -13.86 8.47
N GLY A 60 -21.84 -14.66 7.74
CA GLY A 60 -22.26 -15.25 6.47
C GLY A 60 -22.12 -14.32 5.25
N ASN A 61 -21.96 -13.01 5.46
CA ASN A 61 -21.82 -12.02 4.39
C ASN A 61 -20.37 -11.70 4.02
N LEU A 62 -19.40 -12.18 4.81
CA LEU A 62 -17.96 -12.01 4.56
C LEU A 62 -17.28 -13.32 4.13
N PRO A 63 -17.48 -13.80 2.88
CA PRO A 63 -16.95 -15.07 2.40
C PRO A 63 -15.42 -15.18 2.44
N SER A 64 -14.69 -14.08 2.34
CA SER A 64 -13.23 -14.11 2.38
C SER A 64 -12.63 -12.85 2.99
N VAL A 65 -11.48 -13.03 3.64
CA VAL A 65 -10.66 -11.95 4.18
C VAL A 65 -9.22 -12.16 3.77
N CYS A 66 -8.60 -11.16 3.16
CA CYS A 66 -7.22 -11.22 2.72
C CYS A 66 -6.42 -9.98 3.18
N ARG A 67 -5.10 -10.03 3.00
CA ARG A 67 -4.24 -8.86 3.16
C ARG A 67 -4.26 -8.09 1.86
N GLY A 68 -4.45 -6.78 1.94
CA GLY A 68 -4.24 -5.92 0.80
C GLY A 68 -3.07 -4.99 1.00
N GLY A 69 -3.05 -3.94 0.18
CA GLY A 69 -2.04 -2.91 0.22
C GLY A 69 -0.63 -3.46 0.07
N SER A 70 0.34 -2.68 0.57
CA SER A 70 1.74 -3.03 0.39
C SER A 70 2.15 -4.31 1.15
N VAL A 71 1.48 -4.66 2.25
CA VAL A 71 1.74 -5.92 2.97
C VAL A 71 1.24 -7.13 2.19
N GLY A 72 0.06 -7.04 1.56
CA GLY A 72 -0.48 -8.09 0.70
C GLY A 72 0.38 -8.34 -0.53
N MET A 73 0.98 -7.28 -1.08
CA MET A 73 1.83 -7.33 -2.27
C MET A 73 3.31 -7.62 -1.99
N GLY A 74 3.73 -7.81 -0.74
CA GLY A 74 5.15 -8.01 -0.38
C GLY A 74 6.03 -6.75 -0.55
N MET A 75 5.39 -5.59 -0.61
CA MET A 75 5.97 -4.27 -0.89
C MET A 75 6.02 -3.37 0.34
N ASP A 76 5.87 -3.95 1.54
CA ASP A 76 5.77 -3.18 2.76
C ASP A 76 7.13 -2.63 3.23
N THR A 77 7.01 -1.51 3.95
CA THR A 77 8.07 -0.72 4.56
C THR A 77 7.78 -0.60 6.06
N SER A 78 8.73 -0.11 6.85
CA SER A 78 8.55 0.06 8.31
C SER A 78 7.37 0.97 8.69
N SER A 79 7.01 1.89 7.79
CA SER A 79 5.91 2.85 7.90
C SER A 79 4.57 2.34 7.34
N SER A 80 4.51 1.11 6.82
CA SER A 80 3.30 0.63 6.13
C SER A 80 2.16 0.30 7.09
N ASP A 81 1.00 0.87 6.80
CA ASP A 81 -0.28 0.54 7.41
C ASP A 81 -0.73 -0.88 7.01
N HIS A 82 -1.73 -1.40 7.73
CA HIS A 82 -2.23 -2.77 7.52
C HIS A 82 -3.61 -2.77 6.89
N ASP A 83 -3.64 -3.02 5.59
CA ASP A 83 -4.89 -3.17 4.85
C ASP A 83 -5.44 -4.60 4.98
N ILE A 84 -6.64 -4.71 5.53
CA ILE A 84 -7.42 -5.95 5.64
C ILE A 84 -8.59 -5.84 4.68
N PHE A 85 -8.54 -6.61 3.60
CA PHE A 85 -9.56 -6.64 2.58
C PHE A 85 -10.67 -7.60 2.98
N LEU A 86 -11.90 -7.10 3.01
CA LEU A 86 -13.09 -7.81 3.45
C LEU A 86 -14.02 -7.97 2.26
N ARG A 87 -14.11 -9.18 1.69
CA ARG A 87 -15.04 -9.45 0.59
C ARG A 87 -16.44 -9.56 1.15
N PHE A 88 -17.36 -8.75 0.68
CA PHE A 88 -18.80 -8.91 0.86
C PHE A 88 -19.34 -9.81 -0.24
N LYS A 89 -20.29 -10.68 0.10
CA LYS A 89 -20.92 -11.58 -0.86
C LYS A 89 -21.74 -10.79 -1.90
N ASP A 90 -22.61 -9.91 -1.40
CA ASP A 90 -23.53 -9.08 -2.18
C ASP A 90 -23.40 -7.63 -1.71
N GLY A 91 -22.19 -7.09 -1.82
CA GLY A 91 -21.89 -5.76 -1.31
C GLY A 91 -22.56 -4.65 -2.13
N GLU A 92 -23.10 -3.68 -1.41
CA GLU A 92 -23.77 -2.50 -1.97
C GLU A 92 -23.03 -1.21 -1.64
N LYS A 93 -23.57 -0.07 -2.08
CA LYS A 93 -22.94 1.26 -1.99
C LYS A 93 -22.58 1.68 -0.55
N ASP A 94 -23.25 1.11 0.43
CA ASP A 94 -23.14 1.42 1.85
C ASP A 94 -22.17 0.50 2.64
N MET A 95 -21.43 -0.40 1.97
CA MET A 95 -20.50 -1.33 2.62
C MET A 95 -19.56 -0.69 3.66
N VAL A 96 -18.98 0.47 3.35
CA VAL A 96 -18.10 1.21 4.27
C VAL A 96 -18.86 1.69 5.49
N GLN A 97 -20.09 2.17 5.31
CA GLN A 97 -20.95 2.63 6.38
C GLN A 97 -21.39 1.47 7.29
N ILE A 98 -21.84 0.36 6.70
CA ILE A 98 -22.18 -0.87 7.44
C ILE A 98 -20.98 -1.31 8.29
N LEU A 99 -19.80 -1.38 7.69
CA LEU A 99 -18.59 -1.81 8.38
C LEU A 99 -18.23 -0.84 9.52
N TYR A 100 -18.37 0.47 9.31
CA TYR A 100 -18.10 1.47 10.33
C TYR A 100 -19.01 1.31 11.55
N GLU A 101 -20.31 1.16 11.32
CA GLU A 101 -21.31 0.93 12.37
C GLU A 101 -21.04 -0.35 13.15
N VAL A 102 -20.71 -1.44 12.45
CA VAL A 102 -20.35 -2.72 13.07
C VAL A 102 -19.11 -2.59 13.95
N VAL A 103 -18.08 -1.89 13.50
CA VAL A 103 -16.86 -1.70 14.31
C VAL A 103 -17.15 -0.86 15.56
N LEU A 104 -17.99 0.17 15.45
CA LEU A 104 -18.44 0.96 16.60
C LEU A 104 -19.27 0.14 17.59
N ASP A 105 -20.15 -0.72 17.09
CA ASP A 105 -20.96 -1.60 17.94
C ASP A 105 -20.08 -2.64 18.66
N LEU A 106 -19.16 -3.28 17.93
CA LEU A 106 -18.15 -4.18 18.53
C LEU A 106 -17.30 -3.49 19.58
N GLN A 107 -16.97 -2.20 19.39
CA GLN A 107 -16.23 -1.39 20.36
C GLN A 107 -17.03 -1.16 21.65
N LYS A 108 -18.35 -1.00 21.56
CA LYS A 108 -19.25 -0.84 22.72
C LYS A 108 -19.49 -2.17 23.45
N GLN A 109 -19.74 -3.25 22.71
CA GLN A 109 -20.14 -4.54 23.26
C GLN A 109 -18.99 -5.36 23.88
N ASN A 110 -17.78 -5.32 23.29
CA ASN A 110 -16.69 -6.20 23.72
C ASN A 110 -15.88 -5.60 24.87
N ALA A 111 -16.43 -5.68 26.09
CA ALA A 111 -15.74 -5.28 27.32
C ALA A 111 -14.38 -5.97 27.50
N THR A 112 -14.20 -7.19 26.96
CA THR A 112 -12.97 -7.98 27.06
C THR A 112 -11.91 -7.60 26.02
N HIS A 113 -12.27 -6.93 24.93
CA HIS A 113 -11.31 -6.55 23.88
C HIS A 113 -10.75 -5.14 24.12
N ALA A 114 -9.99 -4.98 25.21
CA ALA A 114 -9.47 -3.70 25.69
C ALA A 114 -8.77 -2.83 24.63
N ARG A 115 -8.14 -3.46 23.62
CA ARG A 115 -7.51 -2.76 22.49
C ARG A 115 -8.51 -2.04 21.59
N LEU A 116 -9.62 -2.69 21.27
CA LEU A 116 -10.64 -2.10 20.40
C LEU A 116 -11.34 -0.95 21.15
N LYS A 117 -11.62 -1.16 22.44
CA LYS A 117 -12.21 -0.14 23.32
C LYS A 117 -11.42 1.17 23.38
N ARG A 118 -10.09 1.12 23.26
CA ARG A 118 -9.20 2.30 23.30
C ARG A 118 -8.84 2.83 21.92
N ALA A 119 -9.14 2.09 20.85
CA ALA A 119 -8.82 2.50 19.49
C ALA A 119 -9.72 3.66 19.06
N LYS A 120 -9.20 4.54 18.21
CA LYS A 120 -10.02 5.54 17.53
C LYS A 120 -10.50 4.95 16.20
N ILE A 121 -11.81 4.98 15.97
CA ILE A 121 -12.41 4.47 14.74
C ILE A 121 -12.72 5.63 13.80
N VAL A 122 -12.20 5.59 12.58
CA VAL A 122 -12.35 6.66 11.59
C VAL A 122 -12.93 6.08 10.30
N ARG A 123 -14.05 6.65 9.83
CA ARG A 123 -14.60 6.35 8.49
C ARG A 123 -13.78 7.12 7.44
N LYS A 124 -13.23 6.41 6.46
CA LYS A 124 -12.62 6.95 5.24
C LYS A 124 -13.56 6.68 4.06
N ASP A 125 -13.23 7.20 2.88
CA ASP A 125 -14.07 7.02 1.67
C ASP A 125 -14.18 5.55 1.26
N PHE A 126 -13.08 4.79 1.35
CA PHE A 126 -12.99 3.40 0.87
C PHE A 126 -12.66 2.39 1.98
N ALA A 127 -12.62 2.82 3.24
CA ALA A 127 -12.16 1.98 4.35
C ALA A 127 -12.66 2.48 5.70
N VAL A 128 -12.53 1.61 6.71
CA VAL A 128 -12.65 1.97 8.12
C VAL A 128 -11.28 1.81 8.77
N GLU A 129 -10.71 2.90 9.25
CA GLU A 129 -9.42 2.92 9.93
C GLU A 129 -9.60 2.72 11.44
N ILE A 130 -8.87 1.75 11.99
CA ILE A 130 -8.77 1.48 13.42
C ILE A 130 -7.40 1.95 13.88
N GLN A 131 -7.35 3.14 14.47
CA GLN A 131 -6.12 3.77 14.92
C GLN A 131 -5.70 3.26 16.30
N ASN A 132 -4.39 3.14 16.52
CA ASN A 132 -3.80 2.72 17.80
C ASN A 132 -4.24 1.33 18.30
N TYR A 133 -4.67 0.43 17.41
CA TYR A 133 -5.14 -0.89 17.80
C TYR A 133 -4.02 -1.77 18.41
N TYR A 134 -2.79 -1.64 17.91
CA TYR A 134 -1.59 -2.30 18.45
C TYR A 134 -0.38 -1.37 18.46
N ARG A 135 0.01 -0.85 19.64
CA ARG A 135 1.29 -0.13 19.85
C ARG A 135 1.64 0.79 18.67
N PHE A 136 0.74 1.73 18.33
CA PHE A 136 0.88 2.69 17.23
C PHE A 136 0.74 2.14 15.81
N ARG A 137 0.05 1.01 15.63
CA ARG A 137 -0.30 0.47 14.31
C ARG A 137 -1.76 0.71 14.00
N ASP A 138 -1.98 1.28 12.83
CA ASP A 138 -3.29 1.55 12.27
C ASP A 138 -3.65 0.43 11.29
N PHE A 139 -4.91 0.03 11.30
CA PHE A 139 -5.45 -0.98 10.42
C PHE A 139 -6.55 -0.36 9.57
N ASP A 140 -6.45 -0.52 8.26
CA ASP A 140 -7.51 -0.14 7.33
C ASP A 140 -8.32 -1.38 6.99
N LEU A 141 -9.59 -1.39 7.37
CA LEU A 141 -10.54 -2.40 6.95
C LEU A 141 -11.17 -1.94 5.64
N VAL A 142 -10.91 -2.67 4.55
CA VAL A 142 -11.22 -2.28 3.18
C VAL A 142 -12.32 -3.20 2.65
N PRO A 143 -13.61 -2.80 2.70
CA PRO A 143 -14.68 -3.63 2.19
C PRO A 143 -14.72 -3.58 0.67
N TYR A 144 -14.94 -4.72 0.04
CA TYR A 144 -15.13 -4.81 -1.40
C TYR A 144 -16.13 -5.90 -1.76
N THR A 145 -16.62 -5.89 -2.98
CA THR A 145 -17.52 -6.91 -3.51
C THR A 145 -17.10 -7.27 -4.93
N VAL A 146 -17.65 -8.36 -5.46
CA VAL A 146 -17.45 -8.73 -6.86
C VAL A 146 -18.62 -8.21 -7.68
N LYS A 147 -18.34 -7.51 -8.78
CA LYS A 147 -19.36 -7.06 -9.74
C LYS A 147 -18.96 -7.47 -11.17
N PRO A 148 -19.91 -7.63 -12.09
CA PRO A 148 -19.60 -7.77 -13.51
C PRO A 148 -18.90 -6.51 -14.04
N GLY A 149 -17.85 -6.69 -14.82
CA GLY A 149 -17.07 -5.66 -15.49
C GLY A 149 -16.64 -6.09 -16.90
N PRO A 150 -15.92 -5.23 -17.63
CA PRO A 150 -15.55 -5.48 -19.03
C PRO A 150 -14.70 -6.74 -19.23
N THR A 151 -13.91 -7.12 -18.22
CA THR A 151 -13.01 -8.27 -18.29
C THR A 151 -13.55 -9.51 -17.58
N GLY A 152 -14.82 -9.50 -17.17
CA GLY A 152 -15.45 -10.57 -16.40
C GLY A 152 -15.86 -10.11 -15.02
N LEU A 153 -15.65 -10.93 -14.00
CA LEU A 153 -15.93 -10.56 -12.61
C LEU A 153 -14.75 -9.77 -12.03
N GLU A 154 -15.03 -8.61 -11.43
CA GLU A 154 -14.01 -7.69 -10.93
C GLU A 154 -14.24 -7.37 -9.45
N ASP A 155 -13.14 -7.24 -8.69
CA ASP A 155 -13.17 -6.76 -7.31
C ASP A 155 -13.40 -5.25 -7.32
N CYS A 156 -14.49 -4.79 -6.71
CA CYS A 156 -14.93 -3.40 -6.77
C CYS A 156 -15.25 -2.82 -5.39
N GLN A 157 -15.04 -1.51 -5.27
CA GLN A 157 -15.56 -0.68 -4.18
C GLN A 157 -16.46 0.40 -4.76
N TRP A 158 -17.35 0.93 -3.93
CA TRP A 158 -18.17 2.07 -4.31
C TRP A 158 -17.40 3.37 -4.04
N ASP A 159 -17.24 4.22 -5.06
CA ASP A 159 -16.76 5.60 -4.91
C ASP A 159 -17.98 6.52 -4.76
N GLU A 160 -18.25 6.92 -3.52
CA GLU A 160 -19.36 7.81 -3.17
C GLU A 160 -19.22 9.19 -3.84
N GLY A 161 -17.99 9.71 -3.93
CA GLY A 161 -17.73 11.03 -4.51
C GLY A 161 -17.91 11.08 -6.03
N ARG A 162 -17.76 9.94 -6.71
CA ARG A 162 -17.96 9.82 -8.16
C ARG A 162 -19.26 9.12 -8.54
N ASN A 163 -19.96 8.51 -7.59
CA ASN A 163 -21.16 7.70 -7.81
C ASN A 163 -20.90 6.57 -8.84
N VAL A 164 -19.77 5.87 -8.71
CA VAL A 164 -19.38 4.76 -9.59
C VAL A 164 -18.81 3.58 -8.81
N TRP A 165 -18.90 2.38 -9.39
CA TRP A 165 -18.12 1.24 -8.93
C TRP A 165 -16.69 1.38 -9.46
N GLN A 166 -15.73 1.42 -8.54
CA GLN A 166 -14.31 1.51 -8.84
C GLN A 166 -13.65 0.16 -8.64
N ARG A 167 -12.97 -0.33 -9.68
CA ARG A 167 -12.16 -1.54 -9.62
C ARG A 167 -10.98 -1.39 -8.66
N ILE A 168 -10.72 -2.44 -7.89
CA ILE A 168 -9.51 -2.61 -7.09
C ILE A 168 -8.51 -3.45 -7.89
N LEU A 169 -7.29 -2.94 -8.01
CA LEU A 169 -6.23 -3.59 -8.78
C LEU A 169 -5.40 -4.62 -7.99
N HIS A 170 -5.66 -4.82 -6.69
CA HIS A 170 -4.75 -5.62 -5.84
C HIS A 170 -4.69 -7.10 -6.24
N SER A 171 -5.83 -7.71 -6.58
CA SER A 171 -5.90 -9.10 -7.03
C SER A 171 -5.23 -9.32 -8.38
N ASP A 172 -5.23 -8.30 -9.26
CA ASP A 172 -4.54 -8.34 -10.55
C ASP A 172 -3.03 -8.06 -10.43
N LEU A 173 -2.64 -7.17 -9.52
CA LEU A 173 -1.25 -6.75 -9.35
C LEU A 173 -0.43 -7.76 -8.57
N THR A 174 -1.02 -8.45 -7.60
CA THR A 174 -0.27 -9.39 -6.75
C THR A 174 0.40 -10.51 -7.58
N PRO A 175 -0.28 -11.18 -8.53
CA PRO A 175 0.36 -12.18 -9.39
C PRO A 175 1.49 -11.61 -10.25
N LYS A 176 1.30 -10.42 -10.83
CA LYS A 176 2.34 -9.75 -11.65
C LYS A 176 3.57 -9.38 -10.83
N LEU A 177 3.36 -8.92 -9.59
CA LEU A 177 4.44 -8.62 -8.66
C LEU A 177 5.14 -9.89 -8.17
N GLN A 178 4.41 -10.98 -8.00
CA GLN A 178 5.00 -12.28 -7.70
C GLN A 178 5.89 -12.75 -8.86
N GLU A 179 5.41 -12.66 -10.10
CA GLU A 179 6.20 -12.98 -11.30
C GLU A 179 7.45 -12.09 -11.41
N LEU A 180 7.33 -10.79 -11.17
CA LEU A 180 8.47 -9.88 -11.09
C LEU A 180 9.47 -10.34 -10.03
N SER A 181 9.00 -10.76 -8.85
CA SER A 181 9.87 -11.23 -7.76
C SER A 181 10.64 -12.51 -8.09
N GLU A 182 10.06 -13.38 -8.93
CA GLU A 182 10.65 -14.66 -9.32
C GLU A 182 11.61 -14.50 -10.51
N LYS A 183 11.21 -13.72 -11.52
CA LYS A 183 11.99 -13.54 -12.76
C LYS A 183 13.03 -12.43 -12.67
N HIS A 184 12.72 -11.37 -11.92
CA HIS A 184 13.55 -10.18 -11.76
C HIS A 184 13.65 -9.78 -10.28
N PRO A 185 14.25 -10.61 -9.42
CA PRO A 185 14.29 -10.40 -7.96
C PRO A 185 14.91 -9.04 -7.57
N ASP A 186 15.91 -8.58 -8.32
CA ASP A 186 16.50 -7.25 -8.16
C ASP A 186 15.50 -6.15 -8.54
N GLY A 187 14.75 -6.32 -9.63
CA GLY A 187 13.68 -5.40 -10.03
C GLY A 187 12.58 -5.27 -8.98
N PHE A 188 12.14 -6.39 -8.39
CA PHE A 188 11.19 -6.38 -7.27
C PHE A 188 11.77 -5.65 -6.05
N SER A 189 13.01 -5.94 -5.67
CA SER A 189 13.70 -5.28 -4.55
C SER A 189 13.84 -3.77 -4.77
N MET A 190 14.17 -3.36 -6.00
CA MET A 190 14.28 -1.95 -6.37
C MET A 190 12.92 -1.25 -6.42
N THR A 191 11.84 -1.96 -6.73
CA THR A 191 10.48 -1.41 -6.60
C THR A 191 10.20 -1.03 -5.14
N ARG A 192 10.62 -1.86 -4.17
CA ARG A 192 10.47 -1.55 -2.73
C ARG A 192 11.33 -0.35 -2.35
N LEU A 193 12.54 -0.29 -2.88
CA LEU A 193 13.44 0.84 -2.69
C LEU A 193 12.84 2.15 -3.21
N LEU A 194 12.22 2.14 -4.38
CA LEU A 194 11.53 3.32 -4.96
C LEU A 194 10.40 3.82 -4.06
N LYS A 195 9.68 2.92 -3.40
CA LYS A 195 8.66 3.30 -2.42
C LYS A 195 9.27 4.04 -1.23
N ILE A 196 10.38 3.55 -0.69
CA ILE A 196 11.09 4.20 0.42
C ILE A 196 11.67 5.55 -0.02
N TYR A 197 12.26 5.61 -1.22
CA TYR A 197 12.73 6.85 -1.80
C TYR A 197 11.59 7.88 -1.88
N ASN A 198 10.43 7.49 -2.42
CA ASN A 198 9.24 8.35 -2.44
C ASN A 198 8.81 8.82 -1.04
N GLU A 199 8.85 7.95 -0.03
CA GLU A 199 8.55 8.30 1.37
C GLU A 199 9.54 9.29 1.99
N SER A 200 10.79 9.32 1.50
CA SER A 200 11.84 10.26 1.93
C SER A 200 11.77 11.64 1.25
N LEU A 201 11.02 11.77 0.15
CA LEU A 201 10.87 13.03 -0.58
C LEU A 201 10.03 14.06 0.19
N PRO A 202 10.18 15.37 -0.13
CA PRO A 202 9.29 16.40 0.39
C PRO A 202 7.82 16.02 0.22
N ARG A 203 7.03 16.22 1.27
CA ARG A 203 5.62 15.84 1.27
C ARG A 203 4.79 16.88 0.52
N LEU A 204 4.53 16.62 -0.76
CA LEU A 204 3.86 17.54 -1.68
C LEU A 204 2.33 17.36 -1.74
N ARG A 205 1.81 16.18 -1.37
CA ARG A 205 0.37 15.91 -1.41
C ARG A 205 -0.29 16.16 -0.05
N LYS A 206 -1.57 16.51 -0.05
CA LYS A 206 -2.41 16.60 1.16
C LYS A 206 -3.45 15.49 1.18
N SER A 207 -3.72 14.96 2.36
CA SER A 207 -4.80 14.01 2.64
C SER A 207 -5.37 14.38 4.02
N GLY A 208 -6.46 15.14 4.01
CA GLY A 208 -6.89 15.90 5.18
C GLY A 208 -5.77 16.84 5.66
N GLU A 209 -5.48 16.80 6.96
CA GLU A 209 -4.41 17.59 7.59
C GLU A 209 -3.01 16.99 7.41
N LYS A 210 -2.90 15.72 6.99
CA LYS A 210 -1.61 15.03 6.86
C LYS A 210 -0.98 15.33 5.50
N LYS A 211 0.26 15.83 5.50
CA LYS A 211 1.10 15.86 4.29
C LYS A 211 1.55 14.43 3.94
N LYS A 212 1.53 14.08 2.66
CA LYS A 212 1.83 12.75 2.10
C LYS A 212 2.96 12.83 1.05
N PRO A 213 3.68 11.71 0.80
CA PRO A 213 4.68 11.62 -0.26
C PRO A 213 4.16 12.03 -1.65
N PRO A 214 5.02 12.47 -2.59
CA PRO A 214 4.62 12.93 -3.91
C PRO A 214 3.81 11.88 -4.69
N LEU A 215 4.27 10.63 -4.72
CA LEU A 215 3.56 9.55 -5.40
C LEU A 215 2.61 8.83 -4.44
N ILE A 216 1.47 8.38 -4.96
CA ILE A 216 0.63 7.38 -4.30
C ILE A 216 1.36 6.03 -4.39
N SER A 217 1.47 5.30 -3.28
CA SER A 217 2.27 4.07 -3.21
C SER A 217 1.89 3.03 -4.26
N LEU A 218 0.61 2.97 -4.67
CA LEU A 218 0.12 2.08 -5.73
C LEU A 218 0.66 2.43 -7.13
N HIS A 219 0.98 3.69 -7.39
CA HIS A 219 1.51 4.10 -8.71
C HIS A 219 2.90 3.54 -8.96
N ILE A 220 3.71 3.35 -7.92
CA ILE A 220 5.09 2.87 -8.06
C ILE A 220 5.14 1.46 -8.68
N PRO A 221 4.50 0.42 -8.12
CA PRO A 221 4.50 -0.91 -8.73
C PRO A 221 3.84 -0.91 -10.11
N LEU A 222 2.77 -0.13 -10.33
CA LEU A 222 2.16 -0.02 -11.66
C LEU A 222 3.14 0.48 -12.73
N MET A 223 3.93 1.50 -12.41
CA MET A 223 4.88 2.07 -13.35
C MET A 223 6.09 1.16 -13.58
N VAL A 224 6.52 0.41 -12.56
CA VAL A 224 7.59 -0.59 -12.74
C VAL A 224 7.10 -1.76 -13.58
N LEU A 225 5.90 -2.28 -13.33
CA LEU A 225 5.31 -3.32 -14.17
C LEU A 225 5.10 -2.81 -15.61
N GLY A 226 4.69 -1.56 -15.80
CA GLY A 226 4.62 -0.95 -17.13
C GLY A 226 5.98 -0.83 -17.83
N ALA A 227 7.06 -0.63 -17.09
CA ALA A 227 8.43 -0.67 -17.64
C ALA A 227 8.83 -2.09 -18.04
N LEU A 228 8.46 -3.09 -17.22
CA LEU A 228 8.67 -4.51 -17.52
C LEU A 228 7.91 -4.94 -18.78
N ASP A 229 6.61 -4.61 -18.87
CA ASP A 229 5.77 -4.94 -20.04
C ASP A 229 6.32 -4.33 -21.34
N GLN A 230 7.02 -3.19 -21.24
CA GLN A 230 7.71 -2.53 -22.36
C GLN A 230 9.13 -3.04 -22.59
N ARG A 231 9.56 -4.11 -21.90
CA ARG A 231 10.90 -4.70 -21.98
C ARG A 231 12.05 -3.74 -21.66
N LYS A 232 11.75 -2.65 -20.94
CA LYS A 232 12.78 -1.66 -20.57
C LYS A 232 13.72 -2.18 -19.49
N LEU A 233 13.26 -3.14 -18.71
CA LEU A 233 14.02 -3.74 -17.61
C LEU A 233 14.89 -4.93 -18.07
N ASP A 234 14.67 -5.48 -19.27
CA ASP A 234 15.37 -6.66 -19.79
C ASP A 234 16.89 -6.45 -19.92
N SER A 235 17.33 -5.21 -20.14
CA SER A 235 18.74 -4.84 -20.26
C SER A 235 19.43 -4.58 -18.92
N CYS A 236 18.69 -4.56 -17.81
CA CYS A 236 19.23 -4.28 -16.49
C CYS A 236 19.98 -5.51 -15.95
N LYS A 237 21.28 -5.35 -15.72
CA LYS A 237 22.16 -6.42 -15.23
C LYS A 237 22.35 -6.42 -13.71
N ASP A 238 21.98 -5.33 -13.06
CA ASP A 238 22.21 -5.13 -11.63
C ASP A 238 21.09 -4.27 -11.01
N PRO A 239 20.99 -4.22 -9.66
CA PRO A 239 19.99 -3.43 -8.96
C PRO A 239 20.01 -1.93 -9.33
N GLN A 240 21.18 -1.35 -9.63
CA GLN A 240 21.27 0.08 -9.97
C GLN A 240 20.59 0.36 -11.31
N GLY A 241 20.80 -0.52 -12.30
CA GLY A 241 20.11 -0.49 -13.58
C GLY A 241 18.59 -0.54 -13.41
N TYR A 242 18.08 -1.51 -12.64
CA TYR A 242 16.63 -1.62 -12.37
C TYR A 242 16.08 -0.35 -11.73
N PHE A 243 16.78 0.21 -10.74
CA PHE A 243 16.34 1.43 -10.05
C PHE A 243 16.29 2.64 -10.99
N LEU A 244 17.37 2.86 -11.76
CA LEU A 244 17.48 4.00 -12.67
C LEU A 244 16.52 3.89 -13.85
N GLU A 245 16.39 2.74 -14.49
CA GLU A 245 15.45 2.55 -15.60
C GLU A 245 13.99 2.68 -15.14
N SER A 246 13.67 2.17 -13.95
CA SER A 246 12.36 2.40 -13.34
C SER A 246 12.09 3.88 -13.09
N LEU A 247 13.07 4.63 -12.55
CA LEU A 247 12.94 6.08 -12.36
C LEU A 247 12.80 6.84 -13.69
N LYS A 248 13.58 6.50 -14.71
CA LYS A 248 13.47 7.10 -16.05
C LYS A 248 12.07 6.83 -16.63
N HIS A 249 11.57 5.61 -16.50
CA HIS A 249 10.23 5.26 -16.94
C HIS A 249 9.16 6.04 -16.18
N ILE A 250 9.27 6.14 -14.85
CA ILE A 250 8.37 6.94 -14.02
C ILE A 250 8.40 8.39 -14.49
N ARG A 251 9.58 9.02 -14.58
CA ARG A 251 9.74 10.41 -15.03
C ARG A 251 9.11 10.65 -16.40
N HIS A 252 9.33 9.75 -17.36
CA HIS A 252 8.83 9.92 -18.73
C HIS A 252 7.30 9.83 -18.82
N ASN A 253 6.68 9.00 -17.97
CA ASN A 253 5.25 8.73 -18.03
C ASN A 253 4.43 9.49 -16.97
N TRP A 254 5.08 10.06 -15.94
CA TRP A 254 4.43 10.83 -14.88
C TRP A 254 3.74 12.09 -15.39
N ALA A 255 4.32 12.74 -16.40
CA ALA A 255 3.81 13.99 -16.97
C ALA A 255 2.77 13.79 -18.10
N ARG A 256 2.44 12.55 -18.46
CA ARG A 256 1.53 12.28 -19.60
C ARG A 256 0.09 12.17 -19.11
N ALA A 257 -0.69 13.21 -19.39
CA ALA A 257 -2.16 13.25 -19.19
C ALA A 257 -2.90 12.06 -19.83
N GLU A 258 -2.28 11.39 -20.80
CA GLU A 258 -2.81 10.19 -21.46
C GLU A 258 -2.87 8.95 -20.56
N VAL A 259 -1.96 8.79 -19.58
CA VAL A 259 -2.00 7.67 -18.63
C VAL A 259 -3.21 7.80 -17.71
N CYS A 260 -3.54 9.04 -17.30
CA CYS A 260 -4.77 9.33 -16.57
C CYS A 260 -6.03 9.05 -17.41
N LYS A 261 -6.02 9.41 -18.70
CA LYS A 261 -7.14 9.14 -19.63
C LYS A 261 -7.40 7.65 -19.88
N ARG A 262 -6.36 6.81 -20.00
CA ARG A 262 -6.52 5.35 -20.22
C ARG A 262 -7.08 4.59 -19.01
N LEU A 263 -6.94 5.15 -17.81
CA LEU A 263 -7.43 4.53 -16.57
C LEU A 263 -8.74 5.18 -16.06
N GLU A 264 -9.37 6.06 -16.86
CA GLU A 264 -10.52 6.88 -16.47
C GLU A 264 -10.30 7.68 -15.16
N LEU A 265 -9.03 7.92 -14.81
CA LEU A 265 -8.68 8.71 -13.64
C LEU A 265 -8.68 10.17 -14.07
N LYS A 266 -9.52 11.00 -13.44
CA LYS A 266 -9.42 12.45 -13.60
C LYS A 266 -7.97 12.88 -13.28
N PRO A 267 -7.35 13.74 -14.11
CA PRO A 267 -6.01 14.23 -13.84
C PRO A 267 -5.98 14.87 -12.45
N ILE A 268 -5.02 14.47 -11.63
CA ILE A 268 -4.75 15.11 -10.33
C ILE A 268 -3.98 16.39 -10.62
N CYS A 269 -4.62 17.33 -11.31
CA CYS A 269 -4.13 18.68 -11.50
C CYS A 269 -5.29 19.61 -11.20
N ASN A 270 -5.42 19.94 -9.91
CA ASN A 270 -5.89 21.22 -9.39
C ASN A 270 -5.57 21.23 -7.88
N ALA A 271 -4.31 21.57 -7.58
CA ALA A 271 -3.86 22.13 -6.32
C ALA A 271 -2.62 22.98 -6.61
#